data_AF-A0A939NB85-F1
#
_entry.id   AF-A0A939NB85-F1
#
_cell.length_a   1.000
_cell.length_b   1.000
_cell.length_c   1.000
_cell.angle_alpha   90.00
_cell.angle_beta   90.00
_cell.angle_gamma   90.00
#
_symmetry.space_group_name_H-M   'P 1'
#
loop_
_entity.id
_entity.type
_entity.pdbx_description
1 polymer ?
#
loop_
_entity_poly.entity_id
_entity_poly.type
_entity_poly.pdbx_seq_one_letter_code
_entity_poly.pdbx_strand_id
1 'polypeptide(L)'
;MYFVKSADNEWKVYAKDANDKVATQLINTEDVDDTVVVHNKLIFDGNGRLSAPTDATFDFNYKGLNGANDGVLRVDLNKTRQQKVSESSVSAIDVNGYPAGEYTTFKIEDNGLITANYSNQQKRVVGQSGIIRFRKSNGLVSQRWQRLGLFQYIR
;
A
#
# COMPACT_ATOMS: atom_id res chain seq x y z
N MET A 1 3.37 -17.72 -5.46
CA MET A 1 2.09 -18.08 -6.09
C MET A 1 2.36 -18.89 -7.35
N TYR A 2 1.51 -19.84 -7.70
CA TYR A 2 1.54 -20.59 -8.96
C TYR A 2 0.12 -20.94 -9.42
N PHE A 3 -0.01 -21.24 -10.71
CA PHE A 3 -1.28 -21.51 -11.40
C PHE A 3 -1.25 -22.92 -11.98
N VAL A 4 -2.36 -23.66 -11.85
CA VAL A 4 -2.49 -25.03 -12.36
C VAL A 4 -3.74 -25.14 -13.21
N LYS A 5 -3.60 -25.40 -14.51
CA LYS A 5 -4.74 -25.64 -15.41
C LYS A 5 -5.45 -26.92 -14.97
N SER A 6 -6.77 -26.82 -14.76
CA SER A 6 -7.61 -27.94 -14.32
C SER A 6 -8.54 -28.47 -15.43
N ALA A 7 -9.00 -27.58 -16.31
CA ALA A 7 -9.73 -27.89 -17.54
C ALA A 7 -9.48 -26.77 -18.56
N ASP A 8 -10.10 -26.83 -19.75
CA ASP A 8 -10.03 -25.72 -20.69
C ASP A 8 -10.67 -24.46 -20.10
N ASN A 9 -9.92 -23.36 -20.16
CA ASN A 9 -10.24 -22.06 -19.56
C ASN A 9 -10.38 -22.05 -18.02
N GLU A 10 -9.97 -23.11 -17.31
CA GLU A 10 -10.09 -23.22 -15.85
C GLU A 10 -8.74 -23.41 -15.15
N TRP A 11 -8.43 -22.55 -14.17
CA TRP A 11 -7.16 -22.54 -13.44
C TRP A 11 -7.34 -22.48 -11.92
N LYS A 12 -6.73 -23.41 -11.21
CA LYS A 12 -6.55 -23.33 -9.76
C LYS A 12 -5.34 -22.45 -9.42
N VAL A 13 -5.44 -21.68 -8.35
CA VAL A 13 -4.39 -20.77 -7.89
C VAL A 13 -3.92 -21.18 -6.50
N TYR A 14 -2.61 -21.21 -6.29
CA TYR A 14 -1.98 -21.61 -5.03
C TYR A 14 -0.92 -20.58 -4.61
N ALA A 15 -0.83 -20.27 -3.32
CA ALA A 15 0.31 -19.56 -2.75
C ALA A 15 0.84 -20.25 -1.50
N LYS A 16 2.04 -19.86 -1.13
CA LYS A 16 2.86 -20.46 -0.09
C LYS A 16 3.74 -19.31 0.42
N ASP A 17 3.85 -19.13 1.73
CA ASP A 17 4.95 -18.32 2.24
C ASP A 17 6.28 -18.97 1.83
N ALA A 18 7.39 -18.24 1.78
CA ALA A 18 8.70 -18.86 1.56
C ALA A 18 8.99 -19.94 2.62
N ASN A 19 8.57 -19.68 3.86
CA ASN A 19 8.80 -20.51 5.05
C ASN A 19 7.87 -21.74 5.16
N ASP A 20 6.69 -21.71 4.53
CA ASP A 20 5.72 -22.81 4.60
C ASP A 20 6.13 -24.05 3.81
N LYS A 21 5.73 -25.23 4.30
CA LYS A 21 5.96 -26.51 3.59
C LYS A 21 4.83 -26.90 2.62
N VAL A 22 3.64 -26.35 2.80
CA VAL A 22 2.43 -26.69 2.04
C VAL A 22 1.85 -25.41 1.43
N ALA A 23 1.46 -25.45 0.16
CA ALA A 23 0.79 -24.33 -0.49
C ALA A 23 -0.72 -24.35 -0.24
N THR A 24 -1.27 -23.21 0.16
CA THR A 24 -2.71 -22.98 0.32
C THR A 24 -3.34 -22.79 -1.06
N GLN A 25 -4.42 -23.51 -1.36
CA GLN A 25 -5.26 -23.18 -2.52
C GLN A 25 -5.99 -21.87 -2.19
N LEU A 26 -5.76 -20.84 -3.01
CA LEU A 26 -6.20 -19.47 -2.77
C LEU A 26 -7.68 -19.24 -3.06
N ILE A 27 -8.35 -20.29 -3.54
CA ILE A 27 -9.75 -20.26 -3.93
C ILE A 27 -10.37 -21.58 -3.42
N ASN A 28 -10.67 -21.59 -2.13
CA ASN A 28 -11.37 -22.64 -1.40
C ASN A 28 -12.57 -22.00 -0.69
N THR A 29 -13.78 -22.33 -1.13
CA THR A 29 -15.02 -21.92 -0.46
C THR A 29 -15.58 -23.08 0.36
N GLU A 30 -15.53 -22.95 1.69
CA GLU A 30 -16.34 -23.67 2.68
C GLU A 30 -16.38 -22.73 3.90
N ASP A 31 -17.49 -22.39 4.58
CA ASP A 31 -18.94 -22.60 4.37
C ASP A 31 -19.64 -21.45 5.19
N VAL A 32 -20.96 -21.17 5.29
CA VAL A 32 -22.24 -21.89 5.11
C VAL A 32 -23.35 -20.88 4.72
N ASP A 33 -24.47 -21.35 4.17
CA ASP A 33 -25.83 -20.73 4.23
C ASP A 33 -26.01 -19.29 3.71
N ASP A 34 -25.58 -19.02 2.46
CA ASP A 34 -26.30 -18.08 1.57
C ASP A 34 -26.11 -18.49 0.10
N THR A 35 -26.94 -17.93 -0.77
CA THR A 35 -27.15 -18.15 -2.21
C THR A 35 -25.96 -17.74 -3.10
N VAL A 36 -24.76 -17.58 -2.54
CA VAL A 36 -23.58 -17.01 -3.22
C VAL A 36 -22.75 -18.11 -3.88
N VAL A 37 -22.74 -18.16 -5.21
CA VAL A 37 -21.83 -19.02 -5.98
C VAL A 37 -20.42 -18.43 -5.91
N VAL A 38 -19.58 -18.94 -5.00
CA VAL A 38 -18.16 -18.61 -4.96
C VAL A 38 -17.35 -19.66 -5.73
N HIS A 39 -16.75 -19.25 -6.83
CA HIS A 39 -15.95 -20.13 -7.69
C HIS A 39 -14.66 -20.56 -6.98
N ASN A 40 -14.27 -21.84 -7.06
CA ASN A 40 -13.03 -22.39 -6.46
C ASN A 40 -11.82 -22.42 -7.43
N LYS A 41 -11.90 -21.64 -8.51
CA LYS A 41 -10.98 -21.62 -9.66
C LYS A 41 -11.22 -20.35 -10.48
N LEU A 42 -10.18 -19.85 -11.15
CA LEU A 42 -10.35 -18.80 -12.17
C LEU A 42 -10.91 -19.44 -13.43
N ILE A 43 -12.03 -18.90 -13.94
CA ILE A 43 -12.68 -19.32 -15.18
C ILE A 43 -12.62 -18.16 -16.17
N PHE A 44 -12.22 -18.46 -17.41
CA PHE A 44 -12.10 -17.46 -18.48
C PHE A 44 -13.15 -17.64 -19.58
N ASP A 45 -13.66 -16.52 -20.11
CA ASP A 45 -14.58 -16.48 -21.24
C ASP A 45 -13.86 -16.69 -22.59
N GLY A 46 -14.65 -16.80 -23.68
CA GLY A 46 -14.11 -16.92 -25.04
C GLY A 46 -13.29 -15.72 -25.53
N ASN A 47 -13.31 -14.59 -24.80
CA ASN A 47 -12.50 -13.40 -25.06
C ASN A 47 -11.24 -13.33 -24.17
N GLY A 48 -10.99 -14.34 -23.34
CA GLY A 48 -9.85 -14.38 -22.42
C GLY A 48 -9.99 -13.55 -21.15
N ARG A 49 -11.20 -13.11 -20.79
CA ARG A 49 -11.50 -12.34 -19.58
C ARG A 49 -12.01 -13.27 -18.48
N LEU A 50 -11.78 -12.92 -17.21
CA LEU A 50 -12.42 -13.63 -16.09
C LEU A 50 -13.95 -13.51 -16.19
N SER A 51 -14.66 -14.63 -16.05
CA SER A 51 -16.14 -14.65 -16.03
C SER A 51 -16.71 -14.11 -14.71
N ALA A 52 -16.03 -14.38 -13.59
CA ALA A 52 -16.34 -13.88 -12.26
C ALA A 52 -15.15 -13.07 -11.71
N PRO A 53 -14.95 -11.81 -12.14
CA PRO A 53 -13.80 -11.00 -11.74
C PRO A 53 -13.87 -10.54 -10.27
N THR A 54 -15.05 -10.51 -9.66
CA THR A 54 -15.26 -10.28 -8.21
C THR A 54 -14.59 -11.35 -7.36
N ASP A 55 -14.69 -12.59 -7.80
CA ASP A 55 -14.28 -13.80 -7.09
C ASP A 55 -12.77 -14.08 -7.25
N ALA A 56 -12.11 -13.33 -8.11
CA ALA A 56 -10.66 -13.36 -8.32
C ALA A 56 -9.88 -12.57 -7.24
N THR A 57 -10.53 -12.19 -6.15
CA THR A 57 -9.93 -11.55 -4.97
C THR A 57 -10.01 -12.50 -3.77
N PHE A 58 -8.90 -12.70 -3.08
CA PHE A 58 -8.82 -13.61 -1.92
C PHE A 58 -7.91 -13.06 -0.82
N ASP A 59 -8.05 -13.60 0.39
CA ASP A 59 -7.22 -13.29 1.54
C ASP A 59 -6.22 -14.43 1.80
N PHE A 60 -4.92 -14.11 1.82
CA PHE A 60 -3.83 -15.04 2.13
C PHE A 60 -3.25 -14.74 3.51
N ASN A 61 -3.52 -15.63 4.48
CA ASN A 61 -2.97 -15.54 5.82
C ASN A 61 -1.46 -15.83 5.81
N TYR A 62 -0.66 -14.96 6.42
CA TYR A 62 0.80 -15.14 6.56
C TYR A 62 1.20 -15.14 8.04
N LYS A 63 2.37 -15.72 8.35
CA LYS A 63 2.92 -15.77 9.70
C LYS A 63 3.96 -14.69 9.96
N GLY A 64 3.87 -14.05 11.12
CA GLY A 64 4.80 -13.01 11.55
C GLY A 64 6.19 -13.57 11.85
N LEU A 65 7.22 -12.97 11.25
CA LEU A 65 8.61 -13.34 11.51
C LEU A 65 9.24 -12.42 12.57
N ASN A 66 10.22 -12.95 13.32
CA ASN A 66 11.02 -12.19 14.29
C ASN A 66 10.21 -11.42 15.36
N GLY A 67 9.03 -11.94 15.75
CA GLY A 67 8.14 -11.30 16.73
C GLY A 67 7.20 -10.24 16.16
N ALA A 68 7.15 -10.07 14.83
CA ALA A 68 6.04 -9.39 14.18
C ALA A 68 4.73 -10.19 14.36
N ASN A 69 3.58 -9.51 14.27
CA ASN A 69 2.28 -10.16 14.28
C ASN A 69 2.02 -10.93 12.97
N ASP A 70 1.23 -12.00 13.08
CA ASP A 70 0.53 -12.59 11.94
C ASP A 70 -0.37 -11.57 11.24
N GLY A 71 -0.71 -11.82 9.97
CA GLY A 71 -1.60 -10.94 9.22
C GLY A 71 -2.19 -11.57 7.97
N VAL A 72 -2.88 -10.74 7.20
CA VAL A 72 -3.64 -11.14 6.02
C VAL A 72 -3.22 -10.29 4.83
N LEU A 73 -2.80 -10.93 3.74
CA LEU A 73 -2.54 -10.28 2.46
C LEU A 73 -3.74 -10.49 1.54
N ARG A 74 -4.54 -9.44 1.34
CA ARG A 74 -5.52 -9.40 0.26
C ARG A 74 -4.77 -9.39 -1.08
N VAL A 75 -5.06 -10.35 -1.95
CA VAL A 75 -4.55 -10.39 -3.32
C VAL A 75 -5.73 -10.25 -4.28
N ASP A 76 -5.58 -9.38 -5.28
CA ASP A 76 -6.57 -9.13 -6.32
C ASP A 76 -6.00 -9.58 -7.69
N LEU A 77 -6.69 -10.53 -8.34
CA LEU A 77 -6.38 -11.03 -9.67
C LEU A 77 -7.42 -10.60 -10.72
N ASN A 78 -8.35 -9.67 -10.44
CA ASN A 78 -9.48 -9.33 -11.32
C ASN A 78 -9.10 -8.79 -12.73
N LYS A 79 -7.84 -8.35 -12.91
CA LYS A 79 -7.28 -7.88 -14.20
C LYS A 79 -6.60 -8.99 -15.01
N THR A 80 -6.55 -10.21 -14.49
CA THR A 80 -5.92 -11.37 -15.15
C THR A 80 -6.67 -11.72 -16.44
N ARG A 81 -5.93 -12.17 -17.45
CA ARG A 81 -6.47 -12.59 -18.74
C ARG A 81 -5.78 -13.86 -19.20
N GLN A 82 -6.53 -14.70 -19.90
CA GLN A 82 -5.99 -15.83 -20.65
C GLN A 82 -5.89 -15.43 -22.12
N GLN A 83 -4.73 -15.65 -22.76
CA GLN A 83 -4.55 -15.39 -24.20
C GLN A 83 -3.85 -16.58 -24.86
N LYS A 84 -4.03 -16.74 -26.18
CA LYS A 84 -3.28 -17.73 -26.96
C LYS A 84 -1.88 -17.20 -27.26
N VAL A 85 -0.99 -17.37 -26.28
CA VAL A 85 0.44 -17.02 -26.33
C VAL A 85 1.30 -18.27 -26.12
N SER A 86 2.59 -18.21 -26.45
CA SER A 86 3.53 -19.32 -26.25
C SER A 86 3.86 -19.59 -24.78
N GLU A 87 3.92 -18.54 -23.97
CA GLU A 87 4.33 -18.58 -22.55
C GLU A 87 3.44 -17.66 -21.71
N SER A 88 3.27 -17.99 -20.43
CA SER A 88 2.52 -17.14 -19.48
C SER A 88 3.45 -16.11 -18.82
N SER A 89 2.98 -14.88 -18.65
CA SER A 89 3.77 -13.78 -18.06
C SER A 89 2.97 -12.99 -17.01
N VAL A 90 3.68 -12.41 -16.05
CA VAL A 90 3.11 -11.44 -15.09
C VAL A 90 3.42 -10.04 -15.62
N SER A 91 2.38 -9.32 -16.05
CA SER A 91 2.53 -8.01 -16.70
C SER A 91 2.60 -6.82 -15.72
N ALA A 92 2.10 -6.99 -14.50
CA ALA A 92 2.14 -5.99 -13.44
C ALA A 92 2.03 -6.67 -12.06
N ILE A 93 2.65 -6.06 -11.05
CA ILE A 93 2.45 -6.35 -9.63
C ILE A 93 2.31 -4.98 -8.96
N ASP A 94 1.29 -4.82 -8.11
CA ASP A 94 1.08 -3.64 -7.29
C ASP A 94 0.98 -4.07 -5.81
N VAL A 95 1.51 -3.26 -4.90
CA VAL A 95 1.60 -3.55 -3.47
C VAL A 95 1.52 -2.27 -2.65
N ASN A 96 0.59 -2.23 -1.70
CA ASN A 96 0.32 -1.10 -0.82
C ASN A 96 1.14 -1.12 0.49
N GLY A 97 1.82 -2.24 0.79
CA GLY A 97 2.71 -2.38 1.94
C GLY A 97 4.09 -1.79 1.67
N TYR A 98 4.72 -1.22 2.70
CA TYR A 98 6.06 -0.64 2.65
C TYR A 98 6.85 -0.93 3.93
N PRO A 99 8.18 -1.07 3.87
CA PRO A 99 9.01 -1.27 5.06
C PRO A 99 9.03 0.00 5.93
N ALA A 100 9.53 -0.12 7.16
CA ALA A 100 9.86 1.05 7.98
C ALA A 100 10.84 1.97 7.23
N GLY A 101 10.74 3.28 7.45
CA GLY A 101 11.56 4.29 6.80
C GLY A 101 11.87 5.45 7.72
N GLU A 102 13.09 5.95 7.60
CA GLU A 102 13.61 7.07 8.38
C GLU A 102 13.32 8.39 7.67
N TYR A 103 13.18 9.48 8.42
CA TYR A 103 13.02 10.82 7.85
C TYR A 103 14.30 11.23 7.09
N THR A 104 14.14 11.78 5.88
CA THR A 104 15.28 12.24 5.06
C THR A 104 15.29 13.76 4.86
N THR A 105 14.16 14.36 4.47
CA THR A 105 14.04 15.81 4.24
C THR A 105 12.58 16.26 4.21
N PHE A 106 12.32 17.55 4.44
CA PHE A 106 11.01 18.17 4.26
C PHE A 106 10.98 19.16 3.09
N LYS A 107 9.80 19.36 2.51
CA LYS A 107 9.48 20.44 1.58
C LYS A 107 8.31 21.26 2.14
N ILE A 108 8.31 22.57 1.94
CA ILE A 108 7.10 23.39 2.05
C ILE A 108 6.50 23.49 0.64
N GLU A 109 5.25 23.06 0.50
CA GLU A 109 4.47 23.11 -0.74
C GLU A 109 3.82 24.49 -0.90
N ASP A 110 3.44 24.87 -2.13
CA ASP A 110 2.94 26.22 -2.45
C ASP A 110 1.57 26.55 -1.80
N ASN A 111 0.85 25.51 -1.34
CA ASN A 111 -0.38 25.63 -0.54
C ASN A 111 -0.12 25.73 0.98
N GLY A 112 1.15 25.84 1.39
CA GLY A 112 1.59 25.93 2.78
C GLY A 112 1.72 24.61 3.53
N LEU A 113 1.41 23.46 2.92
CA LEU A 113 1.64 22.15 3.57
C LEU A 113 3.14 21.88 3.73
N ILE A 114 3.50 21.20 4.82
CA ILE A 114 4.86 20.75 5.09
C ILE A 114 4.89 19.24 4.88
N THR A 115 5.54 18.79 3.80
CA THR A 115 5.66 17.38 3.42
C THR A 115 7.01 16.83 3.87
N ALA A 116 7.02 15.82 4.73
CA ALA A 116 8.21 15.02 5.03
C ALA A 116 8.35 13.86 4.05
N ASN A 117 9.58 13.60 3.61
CA ASN A 117 9.98 12.46 2.78
C ASN A 117 10.75 11.46 3.64
N TYR A 118 10.61 10.17 3.34
CA TYR A 118 11.19 9.07 4.10
C TYR A 118 12.01 8.13 3.21
N SER A 119 12.96 7.39 3.79
CA SER A 119 13.88 6.50 3.06
C SER A 119 13.17 5.30 2.39
N ASN A 120 11.99 4.90 2.89
CA ASN A 120 11.09 3.93 2.28
C ASN A 120 10.23 4.52 1.13
N GLN A 121 10.67 5.64 0.54
CA GLN A 121 10.01 6.39 -0.55
C GLN A 121 8.63 7.00 -0.19
N GLN A 122 8.14 6.82 1.04
CA GLN A 122 6.88 7.40 1.48
C GLN A 122 6.99 8.91 1.69
N LYS A 123 5.86 9.60 1.52
CA LYS A 123 5.69 11.03 1.80
C LYS A 123 4.50 11.24 2.72
N ARG A 124 4.64 12.11 3.71
CA ARG A 124 3.57 12.42 4.68
C ARG A 124 3.50 13.90 4.97
N VAL A 125 2.30 14.46 5.05
CA VAL A 125 2.10 15.81 5.59
C VAL A 125 2.38 15.78 7.09
N VAL A 126 3.27 16.64 7.57
CA VAL A 126 3.67 16.74 8.99
C VAL A 126 3.31 18.09 9.62
N GLY A 127 2.78 19.03 8.84
CA GLY A 127 2.30 20.32 9.33
C GLY A 127 1.77 21.21 8.21
N GLN A 128 1.34 22.42 8.57
CA GLN A 128 0.90 23.45 7.64
C GLN A 128 1.31 24.84 8.15
N SER A 129 1.78 25.71 7.24
CA SER A 129 2.11 27.10 7.52
C SER A 129 0.85 27.98 7.49
N GLY A 130 0.58 28.67 8.61
CA GLY A 130 -0.55 29.59 8.74
C GLY A 130 -0.19 31.03 8.38
N ILE A 131 -0.74 31.56 7.29
CA ILE A 131 -0.56 32.98 6.91
C ILE A 131 -1.64 33.84 7.60
N ILE A 132 -1.24 34.58 8.64
CA ILE A 132 -2.10 35.54 9.33
C ILE A 132 -2.11 36.88 8.58
N ARG A 133 -3.30 37.46 8.34
CA ARG A 133 -3.46 38.82 7.79
C ARG A 133 -4.09 39.75 8.83
N PHE A 134 -3.43 40.86 9.14
CA PHE A 134 -3.93 41.87 10.06
C PHE A 134 -4.75 42.93 9.33
N ARG A 135 -5.95 43.28 9.83
CA ARG A 135 -6.83 44.31 9.24
C ARG A 135 -6.27 45.74 9.33
N LYS A 136 -5.27 45.97 10.19
CA LYS A 136 -4.48 47.21 10.26
C LYS A 136 -3.00 46.85 10.48
N SER A 137 -2.21 46.85 9.41
CA SER A 137 -0.76 46.62 9.44
C SER A 137 0.00 47.61 10.33
N ASN A 138 -0.46 48.86 10.37
CA ASN A 138 0.27 49.99 10.95
C ASN A 138 0.34 49.96 12.50
N GLY A 139 -0.33 49.01 13.15
CA GLY A 139 -0.23 48.76 14.59
C GLY A 139 0.82 47.71 14.99
N LEU A 140 1.52 47.11 14.03
CA LEU A 140 2.55 46.10 14.29
C LEU A 140 3.86 46.77 14.73
N VAL A 141 4.25 46.56 15.99
CA VAL A 141 5.51 47.06 16.55
C VAL A 141 6.64 46.07 16.25
N SER A 142 7.71 46.55 15.61
CA SER A 142 8.88 45.73 15.30
C SER A 142 9.71 45.45 16.55
N GLN A 143 9.75 44.18 16.99
CA GLN A 143 10.66 43.72 18.03
C GLN A 143 11.96 43.21 17.39
N ARG A 144 13.02 44.03 17.46
CA ARG A 144 14.37 43.67 17.02
C ARG A 144 15.16 43.14 18.22
N TRP A 145 15.83 42.00 18.07
CA TRP A 145 16.68 41.43 19.11
C TRP A 145 17.82 42.37 19.47
N GLN A 146 17.68 43.13 20.56
CA GLN A 146 18.75 43.94 21.12
C GLN A 146 19.66 43.05 21.97
N ARG A 147 20.87 42.78 21.47
CA ARG A 147 21.93 42.15 22.27
C ARG A 147 22.38 43.15 23.33
N LEU A 148 21.88 43.00 24.56
CA LEU A 148 22.28 43.79 25.72
C LEU A 148 23.77 43.59 26.03
N GLY A 149 24.59 44.47 25.48
CA GLY A 149 26.00 44.61 25.86
C GLY A 149 26.11 45.46 27.12
N LEU A 150 26.08 44.83 28.30
CA LEU A 150 26.62 45.46 29.49
C LEU A 150 28.16 45.35 29.47
N PHE A 151 28.82 46.45 29.85
CA PHE A 151 30.28 46.53 29.95
C PHE A 151 30.81 45.90 31.25
N GLN A 152 32.13 45.78 31.34
CA GLN A 152 32.90 45.12 32.41
C GLN A 152 32.87 45.88 33.76
N TYR A 153 33.36 45.18 34.81
CA TYR A 153 33.79 45.73 36.10
C TYR A 153 32.66 46.32 36.97
N ILE A 154 32.80 46.50 38.30
CA ILE A 154 33.87 46.13 39.24
C ILE A 154 33.28 45.08 40.22
N ARG A 155 33.99 44.02 40.63
CA ARG A 155 35.37 43.61 40.30
C ARG A 155 35.38 42.66 39.10
#